data_AF-A0A286U0D9-F1
#
_entry.id   AF-A0A286U0D9-F1
#
_cell.length_a   1.000
_cell.length_b   1.000
_cell.length_c   1.000
_cell.angle_alpha   90.00
_cell.angle_beta   90.00
_cell.angle_gamma   90.00
#
_symmetry.space_group_name_H-M   'P 1'
#
loop_
_entity.id
_entity.type
_entity.pdbx_description
1 polymer ?
#
loop_
_entity_poly.entity_id
_entity_poly.type
_entity_poly.pdbx_seq_one_letter_code
_entity_poly.pdbx_strand_id
1 'polypeptide(L)'
;MNLSYEKLPLVNTEALKVESHRSRVTITPSDESMKQDNEDAEKILNQIDFGVPVRGEDKIEANEKYMIDTMPGKSSKAGSTRQGGLRKPHYTRLYALDNKMIFQAACCLPLRVVAAKQDDGTVSGKVLHCTHSENGGGKLVYEFRGVGSEFTIDLKRGDSTRIQRLVFKV
;
A
#
# COMPACT_ATOMS: atom_id res chain seq x y z
N MET A 1 17.33 -3.79 8.32
CA MET A 1 16.88 -4.65 9.44
C MET A 1 15.55 -5.29 9.03
N ASN A 2 15.50 -6.61 8.92
CA ASN A 2 14.26 -7.36 8.71
C ASN A 2 13.52 -7.45 10.05
N LEU A 3 12.46 -6.68 10.22
CA LEU A 3 11.60 -6.77 11.40
C LEU A 3 10.89 -8.13 11.39
N SER A 4 11.11 -8.94 12.43
CA SER A 4 10.45 -10.23 12.63
C SER A 4 8.97 -10.07 13.02
N TYR A 5 8.23 -11.16 12.77
CA TYR A 5 6.79 -11.33 12.62
C TYR A 5 5.82 -10.85 13.73
N GLU A 6 6.20 -10.12 14.78
CA GLU A 6 5.35 -10.07 15.99
C GLU A 6 4.66 -8.75 16.40
N LYS A 7 4.88 -7.58 15.79
CA LYS A 7 4.39 -6.34 16.43
C LYS A 7 3.89 -5.26 15.47
N LEU A 8 2.92 -5.57 14.62
CA LEU A 8 2.13 -4.53 13.95
C LEU A 8 0.88 -4.23 14.80
N PRO A 9 0.82 -3.09 15.50
CA PRO A 9 -0.32 -2.76 16.35
C PRO A 9 -1.56 -2.53 15.49
N LEU A 10 -2.68 -3.17 15.85
CA LEU A 10 -3.95 -2.97 15.17
C LEU A 10 -4.36 -1.49 15.24
N VAL A 11 -4.68 -0.94 14.07
CA VAL A 11 -5.30 0.38 13.99
C VAL A 11 -6.75 0.21 14.41
N ASN A 12 -7.18 1.01 15.39
CA ASN A 12 -8.54 0.99 15.88
C ASN A 12 -9.54 1.06 14.70
N THR A 13 -10.28 -0.03 14.48
CA THR A 13 -11.27 -0.16 13.42
C THR A 13 -12.49 0.73 13.65
N GLU A 14 -12.70 1.15 14.89
CA GLU A 14 -13.75 2.08 15.32
C GLU A 14 -13.30 3.55 15.25
N ALA A 15 -12.02 3.82 14.95
CA ALA A 15 -11.57 5.19 14.73
C ALA A 15 -12.35 5.81 13.57
N LEU A 16 -12.62 7.11 13.66
CA LEU A 16 -13.44 7.85 12.70
C LEU A 16 -12.93 7.60 11.28
N LYS A 17 -13.68 6.80 10.51
CA LYS A 17 -13.43 6.59 9.09
C LYS A 17 -13.77 7.90 8.41
N VAL A 18 -12.76 8.61 7.94
CA VAL A 18 -12.99 9.71 7.02
C VAL A 18 -13.11 9.06 5.65
N GLU A 19 -14.35 8.85 5.21
CA GLU A 19 -14.59 8.56 3.80
C GLU A 19 -13.99 9.70 3.00
N SER A 20 -13.01 9.36 2.18
CA SER A 20 -12.41 10.33 1.28
C SER A 20 -13.39 10.59 0.14
N HIS A 21 -14.47 11.35 0.40
CA HIS A 21 -15.25 12.03 -0.62
C HIS A 21 -14.49 13.23 -1.20
N ARG A 22 -13.18 13.09 -1.40
CA ARG A 22 -12.51 14.00 -2.32
C ARG A 22 -13.12 13.69 -3.68
N SER A 23 -14.02 14.56 -4.12
CA SER A 23 -14.20 14.92 -5.51
C SER A 23 -12.86 15.42 -6.06
N ARG A 24 -11.85 14.55 -6.09
CA ARG A 24 -10.79 14.66 -7.06
C ARG A 24 -11.55 14.58 -8.36
N VAL A 25 -11.47 15.63 -9.17
CA VAL A 25 -11.60 15.47 -10.62
C VAL A 25 -10.86 14.18 -10.92
N THR A 26 -11.59 13.15 -11.37
CA THR A 26 -11.05 11.86 -11.72
C THR A 26 -10.17 12.12 -12.93
N ILE A 27 -8.98 12.66 -12.70
CA ILE A 27 -7.95 12.76 -13.71
C ILE A 27 -7.53 11.31 -13.87
N THR A 28 -8.19 10.65 -14.83
CA THR A 28 -7.78 9.33 -15.28
C THR A 28 -6.28 9.44 -15.55
N PRO A 29 -5.46 8.61 -14.89
CA PRO A 29 -4.03 8.60 -15.16
C PRO A 29 -3.81 8.45 -16.67
N SER A 30 -2.88 9.20 -17.26
CA SER A 30 -2.57 8.98 -18.68
C SER A 30 -1.98 7.59 -18.89
N ASP A 31 -2.09 7.06 -20.11
CA ASP A 31 -1.59 5.74 -20.47
C ASP A 31 -0.09 5.61 -20.22
N GLU A 32 0.70 6.66 -20.50
CA GLU A 32 2.14 6.69 -20.20
C GLU A 32 2.40 6.56 -18.71
N SER A 33 1.54 7.18 -17.92
CA SER A 33 1.61 7.19 -16.47
C SER A 33 1.28 5.82 -15.88
N MET A 34 0.27 5.14 -16.45
CA MET A 34 -0.08 3.77 -16.09
C MET A 34 1.02 2.79 -16.48
N LYS A 35 1.61 2.98 -17.67
CA LYS A 35 2.75 2.20 -18.14
C LYS A 35 3.96 2.34 -17.21
N GLN A 36 4.31 3.57 -16.82
CA GLN A 36 5.38 3.80 -15.84
C GLN A 36 5.11 3.14 -14.49
N ASP A 37 3.87 3.21 -13.99
CA ASP A 37 3.48 2.55 -12.74
C ASP A 37 3.52 1.00 -12.87
N ASN A 38 3.30 0.44 -14.05
CA ASN A 38 3.44 -0.99 -14.33
C ASN A 38 4.91 -1.43 -14.40
N GLU A 39 5.74 -0.71 -15.15
CA GLU A 39 7.17 -1.02 -15.29
C GLU A 39 7.89 -0.93 -13.93
N ASP A 40 7.59 0.09 -13.12
CA ASP A 40 8.13 0.21 -11.77
C ASP A 40 7.69 -0.95 -10.86
N ALA A 41 6.42 -1.35 -10.94
CA ALA A 41 5.89 -2.47 -10.18
C ALA A 41 6.56 -3.79 -10.53
N GLU A 42 6.66 -4.11 -11.83
CA GLU A 42 7.30 -5.34 -12.33
C GLU A 42 8.78 -5.38 -11.98
N LYS A 43 9.50 -4.26 -12.13
CA LYS A 43 10.93 -4.19 -11.79
C LYS A 43 11.19 -4.55 -10.33
N ILE A 44 10.34 -4.09 -9.41
CA ILE A 44 10.47 -4.39 -7.98
C ILE A 44 10.15 -5.86 -7.69
N LEU A 45 9.09 -6.40 -8.31
CA LEU A 45 8.73 -7.81 -8.13
C LEU A 45 9.82 -8.75 -8.66
N ASN A 46 10.44 -8.44 -9.80
CA ASN A 46 11.52 -9.23 -10.39
C ASN A 46 12.82 -9.24 -9.55
N GLN A 47 12.95 -8.35 -8.56
CA GLN A 47 14.09 -8.34 -7.62
C GLN A 47 13.86 -9.24 -6.40
N ILE A 48 12.64 -9.75 -6.23
CA ILE A 48 12.24 -10.54 -5.07
C ILE A 48 11.98 -11.96 -5.55
N ASP A 49 12.67 -12.92 -4.95
CA ASP A 49 12.41 -14.33 -5.22
C ASP A 49 11.17 -14.78 -4.45
N PHE A 50 10.07 -14.96 -5.19
CA PHE A 50 8.81 -15.50 -4.67
C PHE A 50 8.71 -17.02 -4.84
N GLY A 51 9.68 -17.67 -5.48
CA GLY A 51 9.63 -19.09 -5.89
C GLY A 51 8.75 -19.36 -7.11
N VAL A 52 7.80 -18.46 -7.41
CA VAL A 52 6.93 -18.49 -8.60
C VAL A 52 6.91 -17.12 -9.29
N PRO A 53 6.81 -17.07 -10.63
CA PRO A 53 6.67 -15.80 -11.34
C PRO A 53 5.34 -15.11 -10.99
N VAL A 54 5.40 -13.82 -10.65
CA VAL A 54 4.18 -13.00 -10.45
C VAL A 54 3.70 -12.49 -11.80
N ARG A 55 2.46 -12.79 -12.18
CA ARG A 55 1.90 -12.28 -13.43
C ARG A 55 1.03 -11.06 -13.17
N GLY A 56 1.02 -10.13 -14.13
CA GLY A 56 0.19 -8.92 -14.03
C GLY A 56 -1.31 -9.20 -14.01
N GLU A 57 -1.74 -10.33 -14.55
CA GLU A 57 -3.13 -10.81 -14.58
C GLU A 57 -3.65 -11.25 -13.20
N ASP A 58 -2.76 -11.59 -12.26
CA ASP A 58 -3.12 -12.00 -10.89
C ASP A 58 -3.37 -10.80 -9.96
N LYS A 59 -3.45 -9.59 -10.54
CA LYS A 59 -3.60 -8.33 -9.80
C LYS A 59 -5.03 -8.13 -9.32
N ILE A 60 -5.17 -7.99 -8.01
CA ILE A 60 -6.41 -7.65 -7.32
C ILE A 60 -6.36 -6.17 -6.92
N GLU A 61 -7.38 -5.43 -7.35
CA GLU A 61 -7.57 -4.03 -6.96
C GLU A 61 -8.26 -3.93 -5.60
N ALA A 62 -7.95 -2.87 -4.84
CA ALA A 62 -8.64 -2.66 -3.57
C ALA A 62 -10.10 -2.26 -3.83
N ASN A 63 -11.02 -3.01 -3.24
CA ASN A 63 -12.46 -2.75 -3.27
C ASN A 63 -12.81 -1.47 -2.52
N GLU A 64 -12.14 -1.23 -1.39
CA GLU A 64 -12.42 -0.07 -0.53
C GLU A 64 -11.12 0.61 -0.08
N LYS A 65 -11.16 1.95 0.01
CA LYS A 65 -10.02 2.77 0.44
C LYS A 65 -10.50 3.85 1.42
N TYR A 66 -10.07 3.77 2.67
CA TYR A 66 -10.43 4.73 3.72
C TYR A 66 -9.22 5.51 4.20
N MET A 67 -9.46 6.73 4.70
CA MET A 67 -8.48 7.46 5.50
C MET A 67 -8.95 7.46 6.95
N ILE A 68 -8.11 6.97 7.85
CA ILE A 68 -8.37 6.88 9.28
C ILE A 68 -7.46 7.89 9.99
N ASP A 69 -8.05 8.82 10.74
CA ASP A 69 -7.28 9.74 11.59
C ASP A 69 -6.77 8.97 12.82
N THR A 70 -5.46 9.00 13.09
CA THR A 70 -4.89 8.35 14.28
C THR A 70 -4.90 9.26 15.51
N MET A 71 -5.21 10.54 15.33
CA MET A 71 -5.40 11.52 16.40
C MET A 71 -6.56 12.46 16.04
N PRO A 72 -7.55 12.66 16.92
CA PRO A 72 -8.62 13.61 16.68
C PRO A 72 -8.07 15.05 16.56
N GLY A 73 -8.45 15.79 15.52
CA GLY A 73 -8.29 17.25 15.45
C GLY A 73 -6.98 17.81 14.90
N LYS A 74 -5.97 17.00 14.54
CA LYS A 74 -4.74 17.50 13.90
C LYS A 74 -4.62 17.01 12.45
N SER A 75 -5.34 17.69 11.55
CA SER A 75 -5.14 17.52 10.11
C SER A 75 -3.97 18.38 9.66
N SER A 76 -2.76 17.84 9.64
CA SER A 76 -1.68 18.47 8.88
C SER A 76 -1.90 18.17 7.40
N LYS A 77 -2.22 19.20 6.61
CA LYS A 77 -2.11 19.11 5.15
C LYS A 77 -0.64 18.89 4.85
N ALA A 78 -0.26 17.69 4.40
CA ALA A 78 1.03 17.48 3.77
C ALA A 78 1.06 18.37 2.51
N GLY A 79 1.76 19.49 2.60
CA GLY A 79 2.01 20.36 1.45
C GLY A 79 2.91 19.60 0.48
N SER A 80 2.38 19.23 -0.68
CA SER A 80 3.25 18.81 -1.77
C SER A 80 3.78 20.08 -2.44
N THR A 81 4.97 20.52 -2.06
CA THR A 81 5.77 21.40 -2.90
C THR A 81 6.16 20.58 -4.13
N ARG A 82 5.33 20.64 -5.19
CA ARG A 82 5.66 20.08 -6.51
C ARG A 82 6.75 20.96 -7.12
N GLN A 83 8.01 20.70 -6.79
CA GLN A 83 9.11 21.09 -7.65
C GLN A 83 9.17 20.08 -8.80
N GLY A 84 9.33 20.59 -10.03
CA GLY A 84 9.20 19.86 -11.30
C GLY A 84 10.25 18.76 -11.54
N GLY A 85 10.22 17.71 -10.73
CA GLY A 85 10.95 16.46 -10.96
C GLY A 85 10.12 15.44 -11.74
N LEU A 86 10.79 14.38 -12.19
CA LEU A 86 10.15 13.21 -12.81
C LEU A 86 8.98 12.71 -11.95
N ARG A 87 7.90 12.29 -12.60
CA ARG A 87 6.71 11.75 -11.93
C ARG A 87 7.12 10.57 -11.03
N LYS A 88 6.79 10.66 -9.74
CA LYS A 88 6.96 9.54 -8.80
C LYS A 88 5.83 8.52 -8.99
N PRO A 89 6.13 7.21 -9.09
CA PRO A 89 5.12 6.18 -9.22
C PRO A 89 4.13 6.18 -8.04
N HIS A 90 2.86 5.89 -8.32
CA HIS A 90 1.82 5.91 -7.30
C HIS A 90 0.73 4.87 -7.57
N TYR A 91 0.89 3.69 -6.97
CA TYR A 91 -0.03 2.58 -7.14
C TYR A 91 -0.16 1.76 -5.84
N THR A 92 -1.20 0.93 -5.79
CA THR A 92 -1.46 -0.07 -4.74
C THR A 92 -2.02 -1.30 -5.40
N ARG A 93 -1.46 -2.48 -5.16
CA ARG A 93 -1.83 -3.75 -5.81
C ARG A 93 -1.78 -4.87 -4.78
N LEU A 94 -2.63 -5.86 -4.94
CA LEU A 94 -2.51 -7.15 -4.27
C LEU A 94 -2.36 -8.23 -5.34
N TYR A 95 -1.53 -9.23 -5.08
CA TYR A 95 -1.34 -10.38 -5.95
C TYR A 95 -1.60 -11.65 -5.16
N ALA A 96 -2.36 -12.58 -5.74
CA ALA A 96 -2.53 -13.93 -5.19
C ALA A 96 -1.46 -14.84 -5.79
N LEU A 97 -0.64 -15.46 -4.93
CA LEU A 97 0.42 -16.39 -5.34
C LEU A 97 0.32 -17.65 -4.48
N ASP A 98 -0.15 -18.74 -5.06
CA ASP A 98 -0.37 -20.02 -4.37
C ASP A 98 -1.10 -19.84 -3.03
N ASN A 99 -0.36 -19.93 -1.91
CA ASN A 99 -0.84 -19.84 -0.53
C ASN A 99 -0.44 -18.53 0.18
N LYS A 100 -0.17 -17.48 -0.58
CA LYS A 100 0.29 -16.18 -0.07
C LYS A 100 -0.37 -15.05 -0.84
N MET A 101 -0.48 -13.90 -0.19
CA MET A 101 -0.85 -12.65 -0.86
C MET A 101 0.30 -11.66 -0.79
N ILE A 102 0.62 -11.03 -1.92
CA ILE A 102 1.67 -10.01 -2.01
C ILE A 102 1.03 -8.65 -2.22
N PHE A 103 1.08 -7.82 -1.20
CA PHE A 103 0.72 -6.41 -1.31
C PHE A 103 1.92 -5.60 -1.79
N GLN A 104 1.69 -4.77 -2.79
CA GLN A 104 2.67 -3.85 -3.32
C GLN A 104 2.12 -2.43 -3.35
N ALA A 105 2.90 -1.46 -2.90
CA ALA A 105 2.54 -0.06 -2.96
C ALA A 105 3.72 0.84 -3.31
N ALA A 106 3.41 1.92 -4.03
CA ALA A 106 4.31 3.03 -4.29
C ALA A 106 3.67 4.37 -3.91
N CYS A 107 4.49 5.30 -3.43
CA CYS A 107 4.06 6.65 -3.09
C CYS A 107 5.20 7.65 -3.27
N CYS A 108 4.86 8.94 -3.33
CA CYS A 108 5.84 10.00 -3.22
C CYS A 108 6.50 10.12 -1.83
N LEU A 109 5.91 9.52 -0.80
CA LEU A 109 6.36 9.53 0.60
C LEU A 109 6.84 8.14 1.04
N PRO A 110 7.64 8.03 2.12
CA PRO A 110 7.98 6.74 2.73
C PRO A 110 6.71 5.95 3.08
N LEU A 111 6.78 4.63 2.99
CA LEU A 111 5.65 3.74 3.23
C LEU A 111 5.92 2.78 4.38
N ARG A 112 4.92 2.52 5.22
CA ARG A 112 5.00 1.55 6.30
C ARG A 112 3.66 0.86 6.51
N VAL A 113 3.64 -0.47 6.55
CA VAL A 113 2.49 -1.22 7.08
C VAL A 113 2.43 -1.01 8.58
N VAL A 114 1.26 -0.65 9.09
CA VAL A 114 1.02 -0.48 10.53
C VAL A 114 0.10 -1.54 11.10
N ALA A 115 -0.85 -2.06 10.30
CA ALA A 115 -1.67 -3.22 10.64
C ALA A 115 -2.09 -3.99 9.38
N ALA A 116 -2.46 -5.26 9.56
CA ALA A 116 -2.95 -6.13 8.52
C ALA A 116 -3.99 -7.11 9.10
N LYS A 117 -5.06 -7.36 8.36
CA LYS A 117 -6.14 -8.31 8.69
C LYS A 117 -6.34 -9.26 7.52
N GLN A 118 -6.64 -10.52 7.82
CA GLN A 118 -7.14 -11.50 6.86
C GLN A 118 -8.44 -12.06 7.43
N ASP A 119 -9.52 -11.96 6.66
CA ASP A 119 -10.88 -12.24 7.10
C ASP A 119 -11.16 -11.53 8.44
N ASP A 120 -11.45 -12.28 9.50
CA ASP A 120 -11.67 -11.76 10.84
C ASP A 120 -10.44 -11.78 11.75
N GLY A 121 -9.34 -12.37 11.27
CA GLY A 121 -8.10 -12.52 12.01
C GLY A 121 -7.12 -11.36 11.77
N THR A 122 -6.43 -10.95 12.82
CA THR A 122 -5.21 -10.15 12.65
C THR A 122 -4.10 -11.04 12.12
N VAL A 123 -3.39 -10.58 11.09
CA VAL A 123 -2.29 -11.35 10.51
C VAL A 123 -1.00 -10.58 10.54
N SER A 124 0.07 -11.28 10.89
CA SER A 124 1.41 -10.79 10.64
C SER A 124 1.89 -11.22 9.27
N GLY A 125 2.58 -10.31 8.60
CA GLY A 125 3.19 -10.53 7.31
C GLY A 125 4.64 -10.09 7.31
N LYS A 126 5.30 -10.28 6.17
CA LYS A 126 6.72 -9.98 6.00
C LYS A 126 6.89 -8.84 5.02
N VAL A 127 7.61 -7.80 5.44
CA VAL A 127 8.09 -6.79 4.48
C VAL A 127 9.21 -7.42 3.66
N LEU A 128 8.98 -7.61 2.37
CA LEU A 128 9.95 -8.19 1.43
C LEU A 128 10.83 -7.10 0.80
N HIS A 129 10.27 -5.90 0.63
CA HIS A 129 10.98 -4.75 0.11
C HIS A 129 10.42 -3.49 0.75
N CYS A 130 11.29 -2.60 1.23
CA CYS A 130 10.90 -1.28 1.70
C CYS A 130 12.05 -0.30 1.45
N THR A 131 11.84 0.65 0.56
CA THR A 131 12.83 1.66 0.20
C THR A 131 12.17 3.02 0.08
N HIS A 132 12.95 4.07 0.26
CA HIS A 132 12.52 5.44 -0.03
C HIS A 132 13.70 6.23 -0.59
N SER A 133 13.47 6.99 -1.66
CA SER A 133 14.41 7.98 -2.15
C SER A 133 13.68 9.26 -2.57
N GLU A 134 14.40 10.38 -2.59
CA GLU A 134 13.83 11.66 -3.00
C GLU A 134 13.32 11.64 -4.43
N ASN A 135 13.96 10.89 -5.33
CA ASN A 135 13.59 10.81 -6.75
C ASN A 135 12.63 9.65 -7.06
N GLY A 136 12.80 8.49 -6.41
CA GLY A 136 11.99 7.30 -6.66
C GLY A 136 10.74 7.18 -5.80
N GLY A 137 10.60 8.01 -4.76
CA GLY A 137 9.55 7.88 -3.76
C GLY A 137 9.72 6.65 -2.87
N GLY A 138 8.68 6.34 -2.10
CA GLY A 138 8.59 5.15 -1.26
C GLY A 138 8.05 3.95 -2.01
N LYS A 139 8.69 2.79 -1.84
CA LYS A 139 8.27 1.48 -2.36
C LYS A 139 8.09 0.52 -1.20
N LEU A 140 7.05 -0.30 -1.27
CA LEU A 140 6.76 -1.31 -0.26
C LEU A 140 6.22 -2.57 -0.91
N VAL A 141 6.77 -3.72 -0.53
CA VAL A 141 6.24 -5.06 -0.81
C VAL A 141 6.07 -5.78 0.51
N TYR A 142 4.86 -6.31 0.75
CA TYR A 142 4.47 -6.97 1.97
C TYR A 142 3.76 -8.29 1.65
N GLU A 143 4.26 -9.39 2.22
CA GLU A 143 3.68 -10.73 2.10
C GLU A 143 2.73 -10.99 3.28
N PHE A 144 1.48 -11.33 2.99
CA PHE A 144 0.59 -12.00 3.91
C PHE A 144 0.82 -13.51 3.86
N ARG A 145 0.87 -14.15 5.03
CA ARG A 145 0.90 -15.61 5.13
C ARG A 145 -0.52 -16.15 5.25
N GLY A 146 -0.95 -16.96 4.28
CA GLY A 146 -2.27 -17.61 4.27
C GLY A 146 -3.15 -17.22 3.09
N VAL A 147 -4.30 -17.89 3.00
CA VAL A 147 -5.35 -17.67 2.01
C VAL A 147 -6.63 -17.29 2.75
N GLY A 148 -7.32 -16.26 2.27
CA GLY A 148 -8.55 -15.73 2.86
C GLY A 148 -9.43 -15.10 1.78
N SER A 149 -10.64 -14.72 2.16
CA SER A 149 -11.61 -14.07 1.28
C SER A 149 -11.51 -12.54 1.31
N GLU A 150 -11.01 -11.98 2.41
CA GLU A 150 -10.81 -10.54 2.56
C GLU A 150 -9.43 -10.25 3.17
N PHE A 151 -8.73 -9.26 2.63
CA PHE A 151 -7.47 -8.76 3.15
C PHE A 151 -7.57 -7.26 3.39
N THR A 152 -7.26 -6.83 4.61
CA THR A 152 -7.16 -5.42 4.94
C THR A 152 -5.71 -5.07 5.25
N ILE A 153 -5.24 -3.94 4.73
CA ILE A 153 -3.95 -3.37 5.09
C ILE A 153 -4.08 -1.91 5.46
N ASP A 154 -3.45 -1.57 6.58
CA ASP A 154 -3.32 -0.21 7.04
C ASP A 154 -1.92 0.29 6.71
N LEU A 155 -1.88 1.31 5.84
CA LEU A 155 -0.68 1.88 5.28
C LEU A 155 -0.48 3.30 5.82
N LYS A 156 0.65 3.53 6.48
CA LYS A 156 1.12 4.86 6.85
C LYS A 156 2.01 5.43 5.73
N ARG A 157 1.76 6.68 5.36
CA ARG A 157 2.52 7.42 4.33
C ARG A 157 3.27 8.58 5.00
N GLY A 158 4.59 8.54 5.00
CA GLY A 158 5.45 9.47 5.74
C GLY A 158 5.09 9.54 7.23
N ASP A 159 5.22 10.73 7.82
CA ASP A 159 4.85 11.00 9.21
C ASP A 159 3.40 11.46 9.38
N SER A 160 2.53 11.10 8.42
CA SER A 160 1.12 11.49 8.48
C SER A 160 0.45 11.04 9.78
N THR A 161 -0.40 11.90 10.33
CA THR A 161 -1.35 11.56 11.42
C THR A 161 -2.55 10.75 10.90
N ARG A 162 -2.50 10.33 9.64
CA ARG A 162 -3.54 9.53 8.99
C ARG A 162 -2.97 8.22 8.50
N ILE A 163 -3.80 7.20 8.55
CA ILE A 163 -3.55 5.88 8.00
C ILE A 163 -4.49 5.67 6.83
N GLN A 164 -3.98 5.10 5.74
CA GLN A 164 -4.83 4.65 4.65
C GLN A 164 -5.15 3.17 4.85
N ARG A 165 -6.43 2.86 5.02
CA ARG A 165 -6.91 1.48 5.02
C ARG A 165 -7.29 1.08 3.60
N LEU A 166 -6.78 -0.05 3.13
CA LEU A 166 -7.13 -0.65 1.85
C LEU A 166 -7.74 -2.02 2.14
N VAL A 167 -8.92 -2.28 1.60
CA VAL A 167 -9.62 -3.56 1.72
C VAL A 167 -9.68 -4.21 0.34
N PHE A 168 -9.29 -5.48 0.28
CA PHE A 168 -9.27 -6.32 -0.90
C PHE A 168 -10.15 -7.53 -0.66
N LYS A 169 -11.02 -7.85 -1.62
CA LYS A 169 -11.83 -9.06 -1.64
C LYS A 169 -11.29 -9.94 -2.76
N VAL A 170 -11.01 -11.19 -2.43
CA VAL A 170 -10.36 -12.18 -3.30
C VAL A 170 -11.41 -13.16 -3.81
#